data_AF-A0A5K1GWJ0-F1
#
_entry.id   AF-A0A5K1GWJ0-F1
#
_cell.length_a   1.000
_cell.length_b   1.000
_cell.length_c   1.000
_cell.angle_alpha   90.00
_cell.angle_beta   90.00
_cell.angle_gamma   90.00
#
_symmetry.space_group_name_H-M   'P 1'
#
loop_
_entity.id
_entity.type
_entity.pdbx_description
1 polymer ?
#
loop_
_entity_poly.entity_id
_entity_poly.type
_entity_poly.pdbx_seq_one_letter_code
_entity_poly.pdbx_strand_id
1 'polypeptide(L)' 'IWHSNMPYNKIADRKGHQGWMKEDGPYFVFPGGGTMFPDGAVSYIEKLGQYVPIGKHTIRTALDMGCG' A
#
# COMPACT_ATOMS: atom_id res chain seq x y z
N ILE A 1 1.71 -5.59 -2.46
CA ILE A 1 1.11 -5.02 -3.69
C ILE A 1 2.00 -5.42 -4.87
N TRP A 2 1.45 -5.88 -6.00
CA TRP A 2 2.28 -6.20 -7.17
C TRP A 2 3.00 -4.96 -7.70
N HIS A 3 4.32 -5.08 -7.91
CA HIS A 3 5.12 -3.99 -8.48
C HIS A 3 4.58 -3.56 -9.85
N SER A 4 4.11 -4.51 -10.67
CA SER A 4 3.52 -4.26 -11.98
C SER A 4 2.26 -3.38 -11.95
N ASN A 5 1.61 -3.25 -10.80
CA ASN A 5 0.40 -2.43 -10.64
C ASN A 5 0.73 -0.98 -10.27
N MET A 6 2.00 -0.65 -10.05
CA MET A 6 2.44 0.73 -9.85
C MET A 6 3.03 1.30 -11.14
N PRO A 7 2.50 2.43 -11.64
CA PRO A 7 3.01 3.04 -12.88
C PRO A 7 4.39 3.70 -12.70
N TYR A 8 4.81 4.00 -11.47
CA TYR A 8 6.08 4.68 -11.17
C TYR A 8 6.68 4.23 -9.83
N ASN A 9 8.00 4.10 -9.80
CA ASN A 9 8.76 3.74 -8.59
C ASN A 9 9.13 4.94 -7.71
N LYS A 10 8.77 6.16 -8.12
CA LYS A 10 9.22 7.41 -7.46
C LYS A 10 8.98 7.44 -5.95
N ILE A 11 7.89 6.86 -5.46
CA ILE A 11 7.60 6.79 -4.02
C ILE A 11 8.54 5.79 -3.34
N ALA A 12 8.78 4.63 -3.94
CA ALA A 12 9.77 3.65 -3.47
C ALA A 12 11.16 4.28 -3.38
N ASP A 13 11.61 4.95 -4.43
CA ASP A 13 12.94 5.54 -4.49
C ASP A 13 13.12 6.66 -3.47
N ARG A 14 12.10 7.53 -3.33
CA ARG A 14 12.15 8.69 -2.44
C ARG A 14 11.85 8.40 -0.98
N LYS A 15 11.17 7.30 -0.66
CA LYS A 15 10.66 7.02 0.70
C LYS A 15 11.00 5.63 1.22
N GLY A 16 11.55 4.73 0.40
CA GLY A 16 11.94 3.38 0.81
C GLY A 16 13.01 3.37 1.91
N HIS A 17 13.90 4.36 1.92
CA HIS A 17 14.90 4.53 2.99
C HIS A 17 14.28 4.86 4.36
N GLN A 18 13.01 5.28 4.41
CA GLN A 18 12.27 5.55 5.66
C GLN A 18 11.65 4.27 6.24
N GLY A 19 11.90 3.10 5.65
CA GLY A 19 11.40 1.81 6.14
C GLY A 19 9.93 1.51 5.84
N TRP A 20 9.16 2.54 5.44
CA TRP A 20 7.73 2.46 5.12
C TRP A 20 7.40 1.40 4.06
N MET A 21 8.18 1.33 2.98
CA MET A 21 7.95 0.42 1.86
C MET A 21 9.25 -0.28 1.48
N LYS A 22 9.17 -1.57 1.19
CA LYS A 22 10.29 -2.36 0.69
C LYS A 22 9.86 -3.12 -0.56
N GLU A 23 10.79 -3.27 -1.47
CA GLU A 23 10.66 -4.19 -2.60
C GLU A 23 11.02 -5.60 -2.11
N ASP A 24 10.16 -6.56 -2.38
CA ASP A 24 10.32 -7.98 -2.07
C ASP A 24 9.91 -8.80 -3.30
N GLY A 25 10.89 -9.07 -4.16
CA GLY A 25 10.68 -9.73 -5.44
C GLY A 25 9.65 -8.98 -6.31
N PRO A 26 8.54 -9.62 -6.72
CA PRO A 26 7.52 -8.96 -7.56
C PRO A 26 6.56 -8.08 -6.76
N TYR A 27 6.79 -7.87 -5.46
CA TYR A 27 5.89 -7.16 -4.57
C TYR A 27 6.54 -5.95 -3.92
N PHE A 28 5.73 -4.93 -3.66
CA PHE A 28 5.98 -3.97 -2.60
C PHE A 28 5.29 -4.43 -1.31
N VAL A 29 6.06 -4.44 -0.23
CA VAL A 29 5.59 -4.73 1.13
C VAL A 29 5.68 -3.48 2.00
N PHE A 30 4.75 -3.37 2.95
CA PHE A 30 4.63 -2.25 3.88
C PHE A 30 4.80 -2.78 5.30
N PRO A 31 6.04 -3.01 5.76
CA PRO A 31 6.32 -3.74 6.99
C PRO A 31 6.10 -2.91 8.26
N GLY A 32 5.93 -1.60 8.15
CA GLY A 32 5.75 -0.68 9.28
C GLY A 32 6.91 0.29 9.47
N GLY A 33 6.89 1.05 10.57
CA GLY A 33 7.92 2.04 10.93
C GLY A 33 7.67 3.47 10.43
N GLY A 34 6.55 3.72 9.74
CA GLY A 34 6.11 5.06 9.36
C GLY A 34 5.14 5.68 10.36
N THR A 35 4.89 6.98 10.25
CA THR A 35 3.87 7.67 11.08
C THR A 35 2.45 7.27 10.73
N MET A 36 2.16 6.98 9.45
CA MET A 36 0.83 6.53 9.00
C MET A 36 0.61 5.03 9.26
N PHE A 37 1.64 4.21 9.02
CA PHE A 37 1.62 2.76 9.16
C PHE A 37 2.71 2.31 10.13
N PRO A 38 2.53 2.50 11.46
CA PRO A 38 3.53 2.08 12.44
C PRO A 38 3.73 0.56 12.43
N ASP A 39 2.63 -0.20 12.32
CA ASP A 39 2.62 -1.67 12.31
C ASP A 39 2.41 -2.26 10.90
N GLY A 40 2.64 -1.45 9.86
CA GLY A 40 2.40 -1.82 8.47
C GLY A 40 0.98 -1.53 7.99
N ALA A 41 0.70 -1.85 6.73
CA ALA A 41 -0.54 -1.44 6.06
C ALA A 41 -1.69 -2.47 6.15
N VAL A 42 -1.47 -3.62 6.81
CA VAL A 42 -2.45 -4.74 6.82
C VAL A 42 -3.78 -4.30 7.46
N SER A 43 -3.72 -3.74 8.67
CA SER A 43 -4.91 -3.30 9.41
C SER A 43 -5.69 -2.21 8.66
N TYR A 44 -4.98 -1.34 7.94
CA TYR A 44 -5.57 -0.32 7.09
C TYR A 44 -6.36 -0.93 5.92
N ILE A 45 -5.75 -1.89 5.22
CA ILE A 45 -6.39 -2.61 4.10
C ILE A 45 -7.62 -3.39 4.58
N GLU A 46 -7.53 -4.06 5.73
CA GLU A 46 -8.66 -4.77 6.33
C GLU A 46 -9.81 -3.83 6.65
N LYS A 47 -9.52 -2.66 7.24
CA LYS A 47 -10.52 -1.63 7.52
C LYS A 47 -11.15 -1.09 6.24
N LEU A 48 -10.36 -0.83 5.18
CA LEU A 48 -10.90 -0.46 3.87
C LEU A 48 -11.83 -1.55 3.31
N GLY A 49 -11.50 -2.83 3.52
CA GLY A 49 -12.32 -3.97 3.14
C GLY A 49 -13.72 -4.00 3.76
N GLN A 50 -13.92 -3.32 4.90
CA GLN A 50 -15.23 -3.20 5.54
C GLN A 50 -16.17 -2.23 4.79
N TYR A 51 -15.61 -1.24 4.08
CA TYR A 51 -16.38 -0.23 3.36
C TYR A 51 -16.43 -0.49 1.85
N VAL A 52 -15.32 -0.98 1.30
CA VAL A 52 -15.19 -1.32 -0.11
C VAL A 52 -15.02 -2.84 -0.18
N PRO A 53 -15.94 -3.59 -0.81
CA PRO A 53 -15.83 -5.04 -0.88
C PRO A 53 -14.68 -5.48 -1.81
N ILE A 54 -13.49 -5.61 -1.24
CA ILE A 54 -12.28 -6.09 -1.92
C ILE A 54 -12.40 -7.61 -2.18
N GLY A 55 -11.84 -8.11 -3.29
CA GLY A 55 -11.73 -9.55 -3.56
C GLY A 55 -12.90 -10.22 -4.32
N LYS A 56 -13.95 -9.50 -4.71
CA LYS A 56 -15.11 -10.07 -5.45
C LYS A 56 -14.95 -10.10 -6.98
N HIS A 57 -13.72 -10.14 -7.52
CA HIS A 57 -13.43 -10.09 -8.97
C HIS A 57 -14.13 -8.93 -9.72
N THR A 58 -14.47 -7.84 -9.02
CA THR A 58 -15.12 -6.66 -9.59
C THR A 58 -14.14 -5.50 -9.60
N ILE A 59 -14.06 -4.77 -10.71
CA ILE A 59 -13.30 -3.53 -10.81
C ILE A 59 -14.05 -2.43 -10.07
N ARG A 60 -13.33 -1.65 -9.26
CA ARG A 60 -13.87 -0.50 -8.51
C ARG A 60 -12.89 0.65 -8.59
N THR A 61 -13.43 1.87 -8.58
CA THR A 61 -12.65 3.09 -8.43
C THR A 61 -12.86 3.61 -7.02
N ALA A 62 -11.77 3.88 -6.31
CA ALA A 62 -11.79 4.49 -4.99
C ALA A 62 -10.83 5.70 -5.00
N LEU A 63 -11.20 6.75 -4.26
CA LEU A 63 -10.34 7.90 -3.99
C LEU A 63 -9.98 7.84 -2.50
N ASP A 64 -8.71 7.60 -2.23
CA ASP A 64 -8.14 7.68 -0.90
C ASP A 64 -7.38 9.00 -0.76
N MET A 65 -7.65 9.75 0.31
CA MET A 65 -7.08 11.08 0.53
C MET A 65 -6.28 11.08 1.83
N GLY A 66 -4.97 11.25 1.71
CA GLY A 66 -4.01 11.28 2.81
C GLY A 66 -2.58 11.45 2.29
N CYS A 67 -1.59 11.56 3.19
CA CYS A 67 -0.17 11.67 2.79
C CYS A 67 0.50 10.31 2.48
N GLY A 68 -0.31 9.28 2.23
CA GLY A 68 0.13 7.92 1.91
C GLY A 68 -0.51 6.90 2.82
#